data_AF-A0A117JM85-F1
#
_entry.id   AF-A0A117JM85-F1
#
_cell.length_a   1.000
_cell.length_b   1.000
_cell.length_c   1.000
_cell.angle_alpha   90.00
_cell.angle_beta   90.00
_cell.angle_gamma   90.00
#
_symmetry.space_group_name_H-M   'P 1'
#
loop_
_entity.id
_entity.type
_entity.pdbx_description
1 polymer ?
#
loop_
_entity_poly.entity_id
_entity_poly.type
_entity_poly.pdbx_seq_one_letter_code
_entity_poly.pdbx_strand_id
1 'polypeptide(L)'
;MDRQPSLARRFFDRLEPVHAVTYFAPEARAALDGLGYKGFWMGYFAARSAPLGVVAPEVVTAAFYNFAPQRVAKALPAAWEVAAPADALRVRQESAVEALERYGVGQGDDAATAADLLAKAARNAALDGRCLFAANAALPWPDEPLAKLWHAATLLREQRGDGHIALLISHGISGRESNILHAVAGRVPKEMIMRSRDYDDEQWALYRDRLAERGLIDGDELTDAGRDLKQQIEDGTDRLALPVLDALSDDEIEMLFRTLTPITRKVVAGGDLPAATPMGLNRDDLDDDSAHLP
;
A
#
# COMPACT_ATOMS: atom_id res chain seq x y z
N MET A 1 11.81 14.83 19.21
CA MET A 1 10.88 15.87 18.73
C MET A 1 9.48 15.30 18.85
N ASP A 2 8.52 16.05 19.38
CA ASP A 2 7.15 15.55 19.56
C ASP A 2 6.35 15.77 18.27
N ARG A 3 6.65 14.94 17.24
CA ARG A 3 5.98 15.00 15.94
C ARG A 3 4.58 14.42 16.06
N GLN A 4 3.60 15.07 15.42
CA GLN A 4 2.21 14.61 15.46
C GLN A 4 1.95 13.46 14.47
N PRO A 5 1.10 12.46 14.81
CA PRO A 5 0.77 11.36 13.91
C PRO A 5 0.21 11.80 12.55
N SER A 6 -0.45 12.96 12.47
CA SER A 6 -0.95 13.53 11.21
C SER A 6 0.16 13.73 10.16
N LEU A 7 1.41 13.95 10.57
CA LEU A 7 2.55 14.01 9.65
C LEU A 7 2.71 12.70 8.85
N ALA A 8 2.57 11.54 9.52
CA ALA A 8 2.67 10.23 8.87
C ALA A 8 1.53 10.00 7.87
N ARG A 9 0.32 10.49 8.18
CA ARG A 9 -0.81 10.46 7.25
C ARG A 9 -0.52 11.28 5.99
N ARG A 10 -0.12 12.54 6.15
CA ARG A 10 0.20 13.43 5.03
C ARG A 10 1.36 12.92 4.19
N PHE A 11 2.34 12.29 4.84
CA PHE A 11 3.43 11.62 4.16
C PHE A 11 2.94 10.42 3.34
N PHE A 12 2.09 9.57 3.91
CA PHE A 12 1.49 8.43 3.21
C PHE A 12 0.71 8.85 1.96
N ASP A 13 -0.06 9.94 2.04
CA ASP A 13 -0.86 10.45 0.90
C ASP A 13 0.01 10.92 -0.28
N ARG A 14 1.28 11.27 -0.04
CA ARG A 14 2.29 11.61 -1.06
C ARG A 14 3.08 10.39 -1.53
N LEU A 15 3.42 9.50 -0.61
CA LEU A 15 4.19 8.29 -0.88
C LEU A 15 3.42 7.26 -1.72
N GLU A 16 2.16 7.02 -1.33
CA GLU A 16 1.39 5.90 -1.84
C GLU A 16 1.14 5.96 -3.35
N PRO A 17 0.79 7.11 -3.95
CA PRO A 17 0.57 7.16 -5.39
C PRO A 17 1.79 6.71 -6.21
N VAL A 18 3.01 7.05 -5.75
CA VAL A 18 4.26 6.66 -6.39
C VAL A 18 4.43 5.14 -6.41
N HIS A 19 4.14 4.45 -5.31
CA HIS A 19 4.15 2.99 -5.27
C HIS A 19 3.03 2.38 -6.11
N ALA A 20 1.82 2.93 -5.99
CA ALA A 20 0.58 2.35 -6.52
C ALA A 20 0.54 2.22 -8.05
N VAL A 21 1.43 2.89 -8.78
CA VAL A 21 1.58 2.72 -10.24
C VAL A 21 1.72 1.25 -10.64
N THR A 22 2.37 0.42 -9.80
CA THR A 22 2.57 -1.01 -10.05
C THR A 22 1.27 -1.82 -10.11
N TYR A 23 0.16 -1.30 -9.57
CA TYR A 23 -1.13 -1.98 -9.57
C TYR A 23 -2.07 -1.54 -10.71
N PHE A 24 -1.87 -0.34 -11.24
CA PHE A 24 -2.87 0.31 -12.10
C PHE A 24 -2.33 0.76 -13.45
N ALA A 25 -1.03 1.06 -13.56
CA ALA A 25 -0.46 1.53 -14.80
C ALA A 25 -0.49 0.43 -15.88
N PRO A 26 -0.79 0.78 -17.16
CA PRO A 26 -0.80 -0.17 -18.25
C PRO A 26 0.54 -0.89 -18.45
N GLU A 27 1.66 -0.22 -18.19
CA GLU A 27 3.02 -0.78 -18.24
C GLU A 27 3.15 -1.98 -17.30
N ALA A 28 2.75 -1.81 -16.03
CA ALA A 28 2.84 -2.86 -15.03
C ALA A 28 2.01 -4.08 -15.41
N ARG A 29 0.81 -3.86 -15.95
CA ARG A 29 -0.04 -4.95 -16.43
C ARG A 29 0.56 -5.65 -17.65
N ALA A 30 0.98 -4.89 -18.66
CA ALA A 30 1.54 -5.43 -19.88
C ALA A 30 2.81 -6.24 -19.60
N ALA A 31 3.65 -5.77 -18.68
CA ALA A 31 4.91 -6.43 -18.36
C ALA A 31 4.68 -7.75 -17.59
N LEU A 32 3.73 -7.79 -16.65
CA LEU A 32 3.33 -9.02 -15.96
C LEU A 32 2.63 -10.02 -16.91
N ASP A 33 1.77 -9.55 -17.81
CA ASP A 33 1.18 -10.37 -18.86
C ASP A 33 2.29 -10.92 -19.80
N GLY A 34 3.34 -10.13 -20.05
CA GLY A 34 4.52 -10.51 -20.84
C GLY A 34 5.37 -11.64 -20.24
N LEU A 35 5.33 -11.82 -18.91
CA LEU A 35 5.91 -13.00 -18.25
C LEU A 35 5.07 -14.26 -18.44
N GLY A 36 3.84 -14.14 -18.98
CA GLY A 36 2.90 -15.24 -19.18
C GLY A 36 1.91 -15.43 -18.03
N TYR A 37 1.86 -14.51 -17.05
CA TYR A 37 0.87 -14.58 -15.98
C TYR A 37 -0.54 -14.46 -16.54
N LYS A 38 -1.46 -15.30 -16.04
CA LYS A 38 -2.83 -15.37 -16.55
C LYS A 38 -3.76 -14.47 -15.76
N GLY A 39 -4.15 -13.37 -16.39
CA GLY A 39 -5.09 -12.41 -15.83
C GLY A 39 -4.50 -11.63 -14.65
N PHE A 40 -5.25 -10.62 -14.20
CA PHE A 40 -4.75 -9.63 -13.26
C PHE A 40 -4.23 -10.23 -11.93
N TRP A 41 -4.99 -11.15 -11.33
CA TRP A 41 -4.69 -11.63 -9.98
C TRP A 41 -3.43 -12.49 -9.89
N MET A 42 -3.12 -13.26 -10.94
CA MET A 42 -1.90 -14.08 -10.94
C MET A 42 -0.66 -13.19 -10.89
N GLY A 43 -0.58 -12.18 -11.77
CA GLY A 43 0.49 -11.20 -11.76
C GLY A 43 0.54 -10.37 -10.47
N TYR A 44 -0.62 -9.93 -9.96
CA TYR A 44 -0.71 -9.18 -8.70
C TYR A 44 -0.11 -9.94 -7.52
N PHE A 45 -0.55 -11.18 -7.28
CA PHE A 45 -0.05 -11.98 -6.16
C PHE A 45 1.43 -12.33 -6.35
N ALA A 46 1.84 -12.71 -7.56
CA ALA A 46 3.23 -13.03 -7.85
C ALA A 46 4.13 -11.82 -7.61
N ALA A 47 3.88 -10.68 -8.25
CA ALA A 47 4.74 -9.49 -8.16
C ALA A 47 4.85 -8.92 -6.74
N ARG A 48 3.76 -8.90 -5.97
CA ARG A 48 3.77 -8.37 -4.61
C ARG A 48 4.40 -9.35 -3.61
N SER A 49 4.22 -10.66 -3.78
CA SER A 49 4.76 -11.67 -2.86
C SER A 49 6.16 -12.17 -3.21
N ALA A 50 6.67 -11.87 -4.42
CA ALA A 50 7.99 -12.29 -4.87
C ALA A 50 9.17 -11.99 -3.89
N PRO A 51 9.18 -10.90 -3.08
CA PRO A 51 10.22 -10.68 -2.07
C PRO A 51 10.31 -11.80 -1.01
N LEU A 52 9.21 -12.54 -0.76
CA LEU A 52 9.18 -13.69 0.14
C LEU A 52 9.80 -14.95 -0.48
N GLY A 53 10.05 -14.94 -1.79
CA GLY A 53 10.42 -16.12 -2.56
C GLY A 53 9.25 -17.07 -2.79
N VAL A 54 9.56 -18.34 -3.11
CA VAL A 54 8.55 -19.39 -3.29
C VAL A 54 8.13 -19.90 -1.92
N VAL A 55 7.00 -19.40 -1.43
CA VAL A 55 6.37 -19.81 -0.16
C VAL A 55 5.00 -20.44 -0.40
N ALA A 56 4.51 -21.18 0.59
CA ALA A 56 3.18 -21.74 0.56
C ALA A 56 2.10 -20.64 0.48
N PRO A 57 0.95 -20.86 -0.22
CA PRO A 57 -0.11 -19.86 -0.34
C PRO A 57 -0.66 -19.33 0.99
N GLU A 58 -0.58 -20.13 2.05
CA GLU A 58 -1.00 -19.76 3.41
C GLU A 58 -0.15 -18.61 3.97
N VAL A 59 1.15 -18.59 3.67
CA VAL A 59 2.05 -17.50 4.08
C VAL A 59 1.63 -16.19 3.43
N VAL A 60 1.34 -16.21 2.13
CA VAL A 60 0.86 -15.01 1.41
C VAL A 60 -0.55 -14.65 1.86
N THR A 61 -1.43 -15.62 2.14
CA THR A 61 -2.77 -15.36 2.67
C THR A 61 -2.69 -14.62 4.00
N ALA A 62 -1.79 -15.02 4.89
CA ALA A 62 -1.57 -14.33 6.16
C ALA A 62 -1.04 -12.90 5.95
N ALA A 63 -0.01 -12.73 5.12
CA ALA A 63 0.60 -11.42 4.86
C ALA A 63 -0.35 -10.46 4.11
N PHE A 64 -1.18 -10.97 3.21
CA PHE A 64 -2.10 -10.17 2.40
C PHE A 64 -3.48 -10.03 3.06
N TYR A 65 -3.62 -10.48 4.33
CA TYR A 65 -4.66 -10.30 5.34
C TYR A 65 -6.14 -10.21 4.89
N ASN A 66 -6.49 -9.28 4.01
CA ASN A 66 -7.85 -8.98 3.59
C ASN A 66 -8.36 -9.80 2.38
N PHE A 67 -7.51 -10.59 1.73
CA PHE A 67 -7.90 -11.45 0.61
C PHE A 67 -8.54 -12.77 1.07
N ALA A 68 -9.45 -13.31 0.24
CA ALA A 68 -9.96 -14.65 0.45
C ALA A 68 -8.83 -15.69 0.24
N PRO A 69 -8.64 -16.67 1.13
CA PRO A 69 -7.58 -17.69 1.01
C PRO A 69 -7.60 -18.43 -0.34
N GLN A 70 -8.79 -18.75 -0.84
CA GLN A 70 -8.98 -19.48 -2.11
C GLN A 70 -8.47 -18.68 -3.31
N ARG A 71 -8.55 -17.35 -3.25
CA ARG A 71 -8.08 -16.46 -4.31
C ARG A 71 -6.56 -16.45 -4.40
N VAL A 72 -5.88 -16.47 -3.26
CA VAL A 72 -4.41 -16.59 -3.19
C VAL A 72 -3.97 -17.98 -3.66
N ALA A 73 -4.62 -19.04 -3.14
CA ALA A 73 -4.32 -20.43 -3.48
C ALA A 73 -4.51 -20.76 -4.97
N LYS A 74 -5.47 -20.11 -5.64
CA LYS A 74 -5.68 -20.25 -7.09
C LYS A 74 -4.56 -19.65 -7.94
N ALA A 75 -3.85 -18.65 -7.42
CA ALA A 75 -2.87 -17.88 -8.18
C ALA A 75 -1.42 -18.40 -8.00
N LEU A 76 -0.95 -18.52 -6.77
CA LEU A 76 0.49 -18.62 -6.49
C LEU A 76 1.16 -19.94 -6.86
N PRO A 77 0.56 -21.13 -6.64
CA PRO A 77 1.21 -22.38 -7.03
C PRO A 77 1.53 -22.41 -8.52
N ALA A 78 0.61 -21.93 -9.37
CA ALA A 78 0.81 -21.88 -10.81
C ALA A 78 1.66 -20.70 -11.28
N ALA A 79 1.74 -19.61 -10.52
CA ALA A 79 2.55 -18.44 -10.88
C ALA A 79 4.04 -18.79 -10.96
N TRP A 80 4.55 -19.59 -10.00
CA TRP A 80 5.98 -19.92 -9.95
C TRP A 80 6.41 -20.95 -11.01
N GLU A 81 5.47 -21.65 -11.64
CA GLU A 81 5.72 -22.44 -12.85
C GLU A 81 5.78 -21.58 -14.13
N VAL A 82 5.23 -20.37 -14.09
CA VAL A 82 5.22 -19.41 -15.21
C VAL A 82 6.49 -18.58 -15.23
N ALA A 83 6.86 -17.97 -14.09
CA ALA A 83 8.08 -17.18 -13.96
C ALA A 83 8.61 -17.23 -12.53
N ALA A 84 9.93 -17.16 -12.38
CA ALA A 84 10.55 -17.16 -11.06
C ALA A 84 10.27 -15.84 -10.31
N PRO A 85 10.34 -15.82 -8.96
CA PRO A 85 10.23 -14.58 -8.19
C PRO A 85 11.19 -13.48 -8.67
N ALA A 86 12.42 -13.84 -9.07
CA ALA A 86 13.40 -12.88 -9.58
C ALA A 86 12.92 -12.15 -10.84
N ASP A 87 12.24 -12.83 -11.77
CA ASP A 87 11.68 -12.22 -12.97
C ASP A 87 10.51 -11.29 -12.64
N ALA A 88 9.64 -11.70 -11.71
CA ALA A 88 8.56 -10.87 -11.22
C ALA A 88 9.08 -9.59 -10.54
N LEU A 89 10.15 -9.69 -9.74
CA LEU A 89 10.81 -8.56 -9.08
C LEU A 89 11.44 -7.58 -10.07
N ARG A 90 12.10 -8.11 -11.11
CA ARG A 90 12.71 -7.30 -12.16
C ARG A 90 11.64 -6.54 -12.94
N VAL A 91 10.65 -7.27 -13.45
CA VAL A 91 9.59 -6.70 -14.29
C VAL A 91 8.73 -5.69 -13.56
N ARG A 92 8.36 -5.93 -12.28
CA ARG A 92 7.57 -4.97 -11.51
C ARG A 92 8.29 -3.64 -11.28
N GLN A 93 9.63 -3.67 -11.18
CA GLN A 93 10.44 -2.47 -11.00
C GLN A 93 10.59 -1.73 -12.33
N GLU A 94 11.00 -2.44 -13.39
CA GLU A 94 11.16 -1.86 -14.73
C GLU A 94 9.87 -1.16 -15.21
N SER A 95 8.73 -1.85 -15.10
CA SER A 95 7.45 -1.30 -15.51
C SER A 95 6.93 -0.18 -14.62
N ALA A 96 7.26 -0.17 -13.33
CA ALA A 96 6.95 0.96 -12.46
C ALA A 96 7.77 2.20 -12.82
N VAL A 97 9.05 2.04 -13.16
CA VAL A 97 9.91 3.12 -13.64
C VAL A 97 9.37 3.68 -14.96
N GLU A 98 9.03 2.81 -15.92
CA GLU A 98 8.45 3.21 -17.21
C GLU A 98 7.16 4.04 -17.02
N ALA A 99 6.28 3.61 -16.10
CA ALA A 99 5.08 4.37 -15.77
C ALA A 99 5.40 5.75 -15.17
N LEU A 100 6.34 5.83 -14.21
CA LEU A 100 6.77 7.09 -13.60
C LEU A 100 7.38 8.05 -14.64
N GLU A 101 8.20 7.53 -15.56
CA GLU A 101 8.77 8.31 -16.67
C GLU A 101 7.68 8.84 -17.61
N ARG A 102 6.68 8.03 -17.94
CA ARG A 102 5.54 8.47 -18.76
C ARG A 102 4.75 9.61 -18.10
N TYR A 103 4.62 9.60 -16.78
CA TYR A 103 4.00 10.71 -16.04
C TYR A 103 4.91 11.95 -15.93
N GLY A 104 6.13 11.91 -16.48
CA GLY A 104 7.08 13.01 -16.46
C GLY A 104 7.85 13.14 -15.14
N VAL A 105 7.86 12.11 -14.28
CA VAL A 105 8.71 12.10 -13.08
C VAL A 105 10.17 12.07 -13.52
N GLY A 106 11.03 12.86 -12.86
CA GLY A 106 12.42 13.07 -13.28
C GLY A 106 12.59 14.18 -14.31
N GLN A 107 11.50 14.78 -14.81
CA GLN A 107 11.54 15.92 -15.74
C GLN A 107 11.23 17.23 -15.00
N GLY A 108 12.27 17.97 -14.62
CA GLY A 108 12.11 19.27 -13.95
C GLY A 108 11.59 19.20 -12.51
N ASP A 109 11.59 18.01 -11.91
CA ASP A 109 11.45 17.80 -10.47
C ASP A 109 12.77 17.31 -9.87
N ASP A 110 12.81 17.18 -8.54
CA ASP A 110 13.97 16.67 -7.82
C ASP A 110 13.73 15.24 -7.30
N ALA A 111 13.46 14.32 -8.24
CA ALA A 111 13.25 12.91 -7.94
C ALA A 111 14.46 12.25 -7.24
N ALA A 112 15.68 12.72 -7.50
CA ALA A 112 16.88 12.20 -6.86
C ALA A 112 16.91 12.51 -5.36
N THR A 113 16.66 13.76 -4.97
CA THR A 113 16.58 14.14 -3.55
C THR A 113 15.44 13.41 -2.85
N ALA A 114 14.25 13.32 -3.47
CA ALA A 114 13.14 12.55 -2.91
C ALA A 114 13.52 11.06 -2.72
N ALA A 115 14.18 10.45 -3.71
CA ALA A 115 14.62 9.07 -3.64
C ALA A 115 15.61 8.82 -2.49
N ASP A 116 16.61 9.70 -2.32
CA ASP A 116 17.63 9.55 -1.28
C ASP A 116 17.05 9.77 0.13
N LEU A 117 16.12 10.72 0.30
CA LEU A 117 15.43 10.96 1.57
C LEU A 117 14.49 9.79 1.95
N LEU A 118 13.70 9.28 0.99
CA LEU A 118 12.90 8.07 1.20
C LEU A 118 13.78 6.85 1.52
N ALA A 119 14.91 6.71 0.82
CA ALA A 119 15.86 5.63 1.07
C ALA A 119 16.45 5.71 2.48
N LYS A 120 16.80 6.92 2.95
CA LYS A 120 17.28 7.16 4.30
C LYS A 120 16.22 6.77 5.34
N ALA A 121 14.96 7.17 5.16
CA ALA A 121 13.86 6.76 6.04
C ALA A 121 13.68 5.24 6.05
N ALA A 122 13.59 4.61 4.87
CA ALA A 122 13.37 3.17 4.74
C ALA A 122 14.50 2.31 5.33
N ARG A 123 15.77 2.69 5.13
CA ARG A 123 16.92 1.93 5.65
C ARG A 123 17.04 1.94 7.17
N ASN A 124 16.44 2.94 7.83
CA ASN A 124 16.48 3.10 9.28
C ASN A 124 15.16 2.70 9.96
N ALA A 125 14.14 2.29 9.20
CA ALA A 125 12.87 1.84 9.74
C ALA A 125 13.00 0.46 10.39
N ALA A 126 12.28 0.26 11.50
CA ALA A 126 12.30 -0.99 12.25
C ALA A 126 11.66 -2.15 11.47
N LEU A 127 12.24 -3.35 11.60
CA LEU A 127 11.76 -4.58 10.96
C LEU A 127 10.70 -5.32 11.79
N ASP A 128 10.57 -4.99 13.08
CA ASP A 128 9.81 -5.77 14.05
C ASP A 128 8.33 -5.92 13.67
N GLY A 129 7.91 -7.17 13.39
CA GLY A 129 6.55 -7.47 12.98
C GLY A 129 6.15 -6.91 11.61
N ARG A 130 7.12 -6.52 10.78
CA ARG A 130 6.92 -5.92 9.46
C ARG A 130 7.36 -6.88 8.35
N CYS A 131 6.60 -7.96 8.14
CA CYS A 131 6.98 -9.06 7.26
C CYS A 131 7.22 -8.64 5.80
N LEU A 132 6.27 -7.92 5.17
CA LEU A 132 6.41 -7.50 3.78
C LEU A 132 7.46 -6.41 3.62
N PHE A 133 7.56 -5.49 4.58
CA PHE A 133 8.66 -4.53 4.61
C PHE A 133 10.01 -5.23 4.69
N ALA A 134 10.18 -6.16 5.63
CA ALA A 134 11.44 -6.89 5.83
C ALA A 134 11.84 -7.70 4.60
N ALA A 135 10.87 -8.35 3.94
CA ALA A 135 11.11 -9.07 2.70
C ALA A 135 11.60 -8.14 1.57
N ASN A 136 11.02 -6.95 1.44
CA ASN A 136 11.49 -5.98 0.45
C ASN A 136 12.83 -5.32 0.85
N ALA A 137 13.07 -5.08 2.14
CA ALA A 137 14.31 -4.51 2.65
C ALA A 137 15.53 -5.42 2.46
N ALA A 138 15.31 -6.74 2.34
CA ALA A 138 16.34 -7.73 2.05
C ALA A 138 16.77 -7.75 0.57
N LEU A 139 16.06 -7.05 -0.32
CA LEU A 139 16.39 -7.00 -1.74
C LEU A 139 17.58 -6.06 -2.02
N PRO A 140 18.31 -6.26 -3.12
CA PRO A 140 19.30 -5.28 -3.60
C PRO A 140 18.66 -3.92 -3.87
N TRP A 141 19.32 -2.85 -3.46
CA TRP A 141 18.87 -1.49 -3.74
C TRP A 141 19.26 -1.09 -5.17
N PRO A 142 18.35 -0.52 -5.96
CA PRO A 142 18.71 0.07 -7.24
C PRO A 142 19.43 1.42 -7.06
N ASP A 143 20.37 1.70 -7.96
CA ASP A 143 21.12 2.97 -7.96
C ASP A 143 20.39 4.08 -8.71
N GLU A 144 19.69 3.73 -9.81
CA GLU A 144 18.97 4.67 -10.66
C GLU A 144 17.88 5.43 -9.88
N PRO A 145 17.81 6.78 -9.97
CA PRO A 145 16.96 7.60 -9.09
C PRO A 145 15.48 7.19 -9.05
N LEU A 146 14.84 6.97 -10.20
CA LEU A 146 13.42 6.60 -10.24
C LEU A 146 13.17 5.19 -9.70
N ALA A 147 14.07 4.25 -10.00
CA ALA A 147 13.99 2.90 -9.45
C ALA A 147 14.16 2.93 -7.92
N LYS A 148 15.09 3.74 -7.41
CA LYS A 148 15.32 3.95 -5.98
C LYS A 148 14.12 4.61 -5.31
N LEU A 149 13.53 5.63 -5.94
CA LEU A 149 12.31 6.30 -5.49
C LEU A 149 11.17 5.29 -5.31
N TRP A 150 10.88 4.51 -6.36
CA TRP A 150 9.79 3.53 -6.33
C TRP A 150 10.06 2.38 -5.34
N HIS A 151 11.31 1.92 -5.25
CA HIS A 151 11.71 0.89 -4.30
C HIS A 151 11.51 1.37 -2.85
N ALA A 152 12.01 2.55 -2.50
CA ALA A 152 11.83 3.12 -1.17
C ALA A 152 10.35 3.38 -0.83
N ALA A 153 9.56 3.85 -1.81
CA ALA A 153 8.11 3.99 -1.65
C ALA A 153 7.43 2.65 -1.37
N THR A 154 7.83 1.58 -2.05
CA THR A 154 7.33 0.22 -1.83
C THR A 154 7.63 -0.28 -0.43
N LEU A 155 8.87 -0.09 0.05
CA LEU A 155 9.25 -0.47 1.42
C LEU A 155 8.39 0.26 2.46
N LEU A 156 8.31 1.58 2.39
CA LEU A 156 7.61 2.39 3.39
C LEU A 156 6.09 2.17 3.36
N ARG A 157 5.51 1.91 2.19
CA ARG A 157 4.11 1.46 2.06
C ARG A 157 3.89 0.12 2.78
N GLU A 158 4.72 -0.89 2.53
CA GLU A 158 4.55 -2.19 3.19
C GLU A 158 4.82 -2.08 4.70
N GLN A 159 5.74 -1.21 5.14
CA GLN A 159 5.97 -0.91 6.56
C GLN A 159 4.69 -0.40 7.23
N ARG A 160 4.01 0.56 6.61
CA ARG A 160 2.74 1.09 7.10
C ARG A 160 1.64 0.02 7.07
N GLY A 161 1.57 -0.76 5.98
CA GLY A 161 0.59 -1.81 5.77
C GLY A 161 0.67 -2.92 6.81
N ASP A 162 1.87 -3.43 7.09
CA ASP A 162 2.10 -4.42 8.14
C ASP A 162 1.68 -3.88 9.53
N GLY A 163 1.91 -2.58 9.79
CA GLY A 163 1.43 -1.90 11.00
C GLY A 163 -0.09 -1.80 11.10
N HIS A 164 -0.75 -1.51 10.00
CA HIS A 164 -2.21 -1.50 9.93
C HIS A 164 -2.80 -2.89 10.21
N ILE A 165 -2.19 -3.95 9.65
CA ILE A 165 -2.59 -5.34 9.92
C ILE A 165 -2.45 -5.68 11.40
N ALA A 166 -1.35 -5.30 12.04
CA ALA A 166 -1.15 -5.54 13.46
C ALA A 166 -2.25 -4.89 14.32
N LEU A 167 -2.70 -3.68 13.97
CA LEU A 167 -3.79 -2.99 14.67
C LEU A 167 -5.15 -3.64 14.42
N LEU A 168 -5.44 -4.07 13.19
CA LEU A 168 -6.66 -4.83 12.90
C LEU A 168 -6.72 -6.10 13.77
N ILE A 169 -5.61 -6.83 13.87
CA ILE A 169 -5.51 -8.03 14.71
C ILE A 169 -5.69 -7.69 16.18
N SER A 170 -5.02 -6.66 16.71
CA SER A 170 -5.12 -6.29 18.13
C SER A 170 -6.53 -5.83 18.53
N HIS A 171 -7.29 -5.29 17.58
CA HIS A 171 -8.68 -4.91 17.76
C HIS A 171 -9.68 -6.02 17.42
N GLY A 172 -9.21 -7.24 17.11
CA GLY A 172 -10.09 -8.38 16.80
C GLY A 172 -10.89 -8.21 15.51
N ILE A 173 -10.39 -7.42 14.56
CA ILE A 173 -10.97 -7.23 13.23
C ILE A 173 -10.25 -8.13 12.25
N SER A 174 -10.93 -9.16 11.76
CA SER A 174 -10.38 -10.03 10.71
C SER A 174 -10.20 -9.26 9.40
N GLY A 175 -9.34 -9.75 8.51
CA GLY A 175 -9.16 -9.09 7.20
C GLY A 175 -10.40 -9.11 6.32
N ARG A 176 -11.33 -10.04 6.56
CA ARG A 176 -12.62 -10.05 5.88
C ARG A 176 -13.58 -9.00 6.46
N GLU A 177 -13.53 -8.75 7.75
CA GLU A 177 -14.33 -7.71 8.39
C GLU A 177 -13.79 -6.31 8.10
N SER A 178 -12.47 -6.15 7.98
CA SER A 178 -11.85 -4.85 7.65
C SER A 178 -12.34 -4.30 6.31
N ASN A 179 -12.55 -5.18 5.32
CA ASN A 179 -13.13 -4.83 4.03
C ASN A 179 -14.55 -4.26 4.16
N ILE A 180 -15.39 -4.86 5.01
CA ILE A 180 -16.77 -4.41 5.25
C ILE A 180 -16.77 -3.09 6.01
N LEU A 181 -15.98 -2.98 7.09
CA LEU A 181 -15.83 -1.71 7.82
C LEU A 181 -15.41 -0.57 6.90
N HIS A 182 -14.50 -0.82 5.97
CA HIS A 182 -14.05 0.20 5.02
C HIS A 182 -15.15 0.61 4.02
N ALA A 183 -15.92 -0.35 3.52
CA ALA A 183 -17.03 -0.08 2.60
C ALA A 183 -18.21 0.64 3.28
N VAL A 184 -18.62 0.18 4.46
CA VAL A 184 -19.71 0.78 5.26
C VAL A 184 -19.32 2.18 5.76
N ALA A 185 -18.03 2.45 5.97
CA ALA A 185 -17.53 3.80 6.22
C ALA A 185 -17.56 4.72 4.98
N GLY A 186 -18.12 4.28 3.85
CA GLY A 186 -18.22 5.06 2.61
C GLY A 186 -16.88 5.30 1.92
N ARG A 187 -15.80 4.62 2.32
CA ARG A 187 -14.45 4.85 1.76
C ARG A 187 -14.24 4.19 0.42
N VAL A 188 -14.97 3.11 0.15
CA VAL A 188 -14.93 2.36 -1.11
C VAL A 188 -16.32 1.78 -1.42
N PRO A 189 -16.68 1.64 -2.72
CA PRO A 189 -17.92 0.96 -3.09
C PRO A 189 -17.93 -0.52 -2.67
N LYS A 190 -19.05 -0.99 -2.12
CA LYS A 190 -19.26 -2.39 -1.73
C LYS A 190 -18.94 -3.36 -2.88
N GLU A 191 -19.48 -3.09 -4.06
CA GLU A 191 -19.37 -3.94 -5.23
C GLU A 191 -17.92 -4.09 -5.70
N MET A 192 -17.13 -3.02 -5.56
CA MET A 192 -15.70 -3.04 -5.85
C MET A 192 -14.96 -4.01 -4.92
N ILE A 193 -15.25 -3.94 -3.62
CA ILE A 193 -14.65 -4.84 -2.63
C ILE A 193 -15.09 -6.27 -2.86
N MET A 194 -16.40 -6.52 -3.04
CA MET A 194 -16.91 -7.86 -3.27
C MET A 194 -16.22 -8.54 -4.45
N ARG A 195 -16.12 -7.85 -5.58
CA ARG A 195 -15.45 -8.35 -6.78
C ARG A 195 -13.95 -8.57 -6.59
N SER A 196 -13.27 -7.61 -5.97
CA SER A 196 -11.80 -7.62 -5.85
C SER A 196 -11.28 -8.50 -4.71
N ARG A 197 -12.14 -8.88 -3.76
CA ARG A 197 -11.79 -9.70 -2.61
C ARG A 197 -12.51 -11.05 -2.59
N ASP A 198 -13.29 -11.40 -3.61
CA ASP A 198 -14.01 -12.68 -3.70
C ASP A 198 -15.03 -12.85 -2.58
N TYR A 199 -15.99 -11.92 -2.48
CA TYR A 199 -17.18 -12.15 -1.66
C TYR A 199 -18.35 -12.57 -2.56
N ASP A 200 -19.09 -13.57 -2.09
CA ASP A 200 -20.50 -13.73 -2.43
C ASP A 200 -21.39 -12.98 -1.41
N ASP A 201 -22.70 -12.96 -1.66
CA ASP A 201 -23.66 -12.27 -0.81
C ASP A 201 -23.76 -12.88 0.59
N GLU A 202 -23.64 -14.21 0.71
CA GLU A 202 -23.71 -14.94 1.98
C GLU A 202 -22.52 -14.61 2.87
N GLN A 203 -21.30 -14.60 2.31
CA GLN A 203 -20.10 -14.19 3.02
C GLN A 203 -20.16 -12.72 3.42
N TRP A 204 -20.65 -11.84 2.55
CA TRP A 204 -20.81 -10.43 2.90
C TRP A 204 -21.76 -10.27 4.08
N ALA A 205 -22.93 -10.90 4.03
CA ALA A 205 -23.90 -10.88 5.12
C ALA A 205 -23.30 -11.44 6.42
N LEU A 206 -22.62 -12.60 6.35
CA LEU A 206 -21.98 -13.23 7.51
C LEU A 206 -21.03 -12.29 8.27
N TYR A 207 -20.10 -11.64 7.56
CA TYR A 207 -19.13 -10.77 8.21
C TYR A 207 -19.75 -9.42 8.64
N ARG A 208 -20.76 -8.93 7.93
CA ARG A 208 -21.55 -7.76 8.36
C ARG A 208 -22.30 -8.07 9.65
N ASP A 209 -22.97 -9.20 9.73
CA ASP A 209 -23.77 -9.59 10.89
C ASP A 209 -22.88 -9.79 12.13
N ARG A 210 -21.66 -10.33 11.98
CA ARG A 210 -20.65 -10.39 13.06
C ARG A 210 -20.18 -9.03 13.57
N LEU A 211 -20.15 -8.02 12.69
CA LEU A 211 -19.82 -6.64 13.09
C LEU A 211 -21.03 -5.98 13.76
N ALA A 212 -22.25 -6.27 13.32
CA ALA A 212 -23.49 -5.81 13.93
C ALA A 212 -23.73 -6.42 15.33
N GLU A 213 -23.45 -7.72 15.51
CA GLU A 213 -23.49 -8.40 16.81
C GLU A 213 -22.56 -7.75 17.84
N ARG A 214 -21.46 -7.15 17.38
CA ARG A 214 -20.51 -6.38 18.20
C ARG A 214 -20.89 -4.90 18.34
N GLY A 215 -22.03 -4.49 17.78
CA GLY A 215 -22.52 -3.12 17.83
C GLY A 215 -21.67 -2.13 17.04
N LEU A 216 -20.89 -2.58 16.04
CA LEU A 216 -20.04 -1.71 15.20
C LEU A 216 -20.75 -1.21 13.94
N ILE A 217 -21.80 -1.92 13.52
CA ILE A 217 -22.60 -1.62 12.33
C ILE A 217 -24.08 -1.71 12.70
N ASP A 218 -24.89 -0.79 12.18
CA ASP A 218 -26.35 -0.84 12.20
C ASP A 218 -26.89 -0.64 10.77
N GLY A 219 -27.54 -1.66 10.24
CA GLY A 219 -27.92 -1.70 8.82
C GLY A 219 -26.72 -1.59 7.89
N ASP A 220 -26.69 -0.51 7.10
CA ASP A 220 -25.63 -0.19 6.14
C ASP A 220 -24.74 0.98 6.60
N GLU A 221 -24.78 1.33 7.89
CA GLU A 221 -24.00 2.43 8.48
C GLU A 221 -23.13 1.96 9.66
N LEU A 222 -22.04 2.69 9.91
CA LEU A 222 -21.30 2.51 11.17
C LEU A 222 -22.13 3.07 12.34
N THR A 223 -22.06 2.41 13.49
CA THR A 223 -22.48 3.00 14.77
C THR A 223 -21.43 4.02 15.26
N ASP A 224 -21.71 4.72 16.36
CA ASP A 224 -20.68 5.55 17.03
C ASP A 224 -19.47 4.70 17.45
N ALA A 225 -19.71 3.53 18.04
CA ALA A 225 -18.63 2.60 18.40
C ALA A 225 -17.84 2.11 17.18
N GLY A 226 -18.50 1.88 16.04
CA GLY A 226 -17.85 1.53 14.78
C GLY A 226 -16.98 2.65 14.22
N ARG A 227 -17.46 3.90 14.28
CA ARG A 227 -16.70 5.10 13.90
C ARG A 227 -15.48 5.29 14.79
N ASP A 228 -15.66 5.20 16.11
CA ASP A 228 -14.59 5.36 17.09
C ASP A 228 -13.52 4.28 16.93
N LEU A 229 -13.92 3.02 16.79
CA LEU A 229 -12.98 1.92 16.55
C LEU A 229 -12.19 2.14 15.26
N LYS A 230 -12.89 2.52 14.18
CA LYS A 230 -12.22 2.79 12.91
C LYS A 230 -11.23 3.94 13.05
N GLN A 231 -11.59 5.03 13.72
CA GLN A 231 -10.69 6.17 13.94
C GLN A 231 -9.48 5.77 14.80
N GLN A 232 -9.68 4.99 15.86
CA GLN A 232 -8.59 4.46 16.69
C GLN A 232 -7.58 3.64 15.87
N ILE A 233 -8.06 2.81 14.95
CA ILE A 233 -7.19 2.03 14.05
C ILE A 233 -6.42 2.95 13.09
N GLU A 234 -7.07 3.96 12.51
CA GLU A 234 -6.38 4.92 11.61
C GLU A 234 -5.33 5.74 12.36
N ASP A 235 -5.67 6.31 13.53
CA ASP A 235 -4.76 7.08 14.37
C ASP A 235 -3.60 6.22 14.87
N GLY A 236 -3.89 4.97 15.24
CA GLY A 236 -2.89 3.98 15.60
C GLY A 236 -1.96 3.68 14.43
N THR A 237 -2.49 3.57 13.22
CA THR A 237 -1.70 3.27 12.02
C THR A 237 -0.72 4.41 11.75
N ASP A 238 -1.20 5.64 11.85
CA ASP A 238 -0.37 6.83 11.64
C ASP A 238 0.69 6.98 12.75
N ARG A 239 0.33 6.67 14.01
CA ARG A 239 1.29 6.63 15.13
C ARG A 239 2.37 5.55 14.94
N LEU A 240 2.01 4.36 14.45
CA LEU A 240 2.96 3.26 14.20
C LEU A 240 3.83 3.48 12.95
N ALA A 241 3.39 4.32 12.03
CA ALA A 241 4.13 4.67 10.82
C ALA A 241 5.09 5.84 11.05
N LEU A 242 4.74 6.79 11.91
CA LEU A 242 5.51 8.01 12.17
C LEU A 242 7.02 7.80 12.42
N PRO A 243 7.47 6.78 13.18
CA PRO A 243 8.89 6.62 13.50
C PRO A 243 9.82 6.41 12.29
N VAL A 244 9.30 6.05 11.11
CA VAL A 244 10.13 5.96 9.89
C VAL A 244 10.79 7.29 9.52
N LEU A 245 10.23 8.42 9.99
CA LEU A 245 10.76 9.75 9.76
C LEU A 245 11.81 10.17 10.81
N ASP A 246 12.04 9.41 11.88
CA ASP A 246 12.98 9.78 12.95
C ASP A 246 14.45 9.79 12.49
N ALA A 247 14.75 9.11 11.39
CA ALA A 247 16.06 9.16 10.76
C ALA A 247 16.33 10.47 10.00
N LEU A 248 15.30 11.29 9.77
CA LEU A 248 15.37 12.56 9.06
C LEU A 248 15.32 13.74 10.05
N SER A 249 16.15 14.75 9.81
CA SER A 249 15.98 16.06 10.47
C SER A 249 14.69 16.74 10.01
N ASP A 250 14.26 17.78 10.73
CA ASP A 250 13.06 18.54 10.35
C ASP A 250 13.24 19.23 8.98
N ASP A 251 14.44 19.77 8.70
CA ASP A 251 14.77 20.32 7.36
C ASP A 251 14.71 19.24 6.26
N GLU A 252 15.16 18.01 6.55
CA GLU A 252 15.09 16.89 5.61
C GLU A 252 13.65 16.44 5.36
N ILE A 253 12.78 16.46 6.37
CA ILE A 253 11.35 16.15 6.20
C ILE A 253 10.65 17.24 5.40
N GLU A 254 10.94 18.52 5.68
CA GLU A 254 10.40 19.62 4.89
C GLU A 254 10.84 19.51 3.43
N MET A 255 12.11 19.19 3.18
CA MET A 255 12.62 18.92 1.83
C MET A 255 11.94 17.70 1.19
N LEU A 256 11.71 16.63 1.94
CA LEU A 256 11.02 15.44 1.46
C LEU A 256 9.60 15.78 1.00
N PHE A 257 8.85 16.58 1.76
CA PHE A 257 7.52 17.02 1.37
C PHE A 257 7.55 17.91 0.12
N ARG A 258 8.47 18.89 0.07
CA ARG A 258 8.63 19.79 -1.09
C ARG A 258 8.98 19.07 -2.38
N THR A 259 9.77 17.99 -2.30
CA THR A 259 10.21 17.23 -3.47
C THR A 259 9.20 16.13 -3.86
N LEU A 260 8.60 15.44 -2.90
CA LEU A 260 7.66 14.33 -3.16
C LEU A 260 6.28 14.81 -3.58
N THR A 261 5.81 15.97 -3.10
CA THR A 261 4.47 16.48 -3.44
C THR A 261 4.30 16.76 -4.94
N PRO A 262 5.21 17.48 -5.63
CA PRO A 262 5.12 17.68 -7.08
C PRO A 262 5.17 16.36 -7.88
N ILE A 263 5.98 15.39 -7.45
CA ILE A 263 6.04 14.05 -8.06
C ILE A 263 4.67 13.36 -7.93
N THR A 264 4.09 13.41 -6.75
CA THR A 264 2.75 12.84 -6.47
C THR A 264 1.70 13.46 -7.38
N ARG A 265 1.72 14.79 -7.56
CA ARG A 265 0.80 15.51 -8.46
C ARG A 265 0.92 15.00 -9.89
N LYS A 266 2.14 14.78 -10.40
CA LYS A 266 2.37 14.20 -11.74
C LYS A 266 1.76 12.81 -11.88
N VAL A 267 2.00 11.93 -10.90
CA VAL A 267 1.44 10.57 -10.90
C VAL A 267 -0.09 10.58 -10.87
N VAL A 268 -0.69 11.44 -10.03
CA VAL A 268 -2.16 11.59 -9.95
C VAL A 268 -2.73 12.17 -11.25
N ALA A 269 -2.08 13.17 -11.84
CA ALA A 269 -2.47 13.76 -13.12
C ALA A 269 -2.36 12.78 -14.30
N GLY A 270 -1.54 11.74 -14.18
CA GLY A 270 -1.44 10.64 -15.13
C GLY A 270 -2.74 9.85 -15.33
N GLY A 271 -3.64 9.88 -14.34
CA GLY A 271 -5.03 9.39 -14.48
C GLY A 271 -5.23 7.88 -14.35
N ASP A 272 -4.17 7.07 -14.27
CA ASP A 272 -4.27 5.61 -14.17
C ASP A 272 -4.72 5.12 -12.78
N LEU A 273 -4.48 5.91 -11.72
CA LEU A 273 -4.91 5.57 -10.36
C LEU A 273 -6.41 5.88 -10.17
N PRO A 274 -7.25 4.88 -9.83
CA PRO A 274 -8.68 5.11 -9.59
C PRO A 274 -8.93 6.16 -8.51
N ALA A 275 -10.04 6.89 -8.62
CA ALA A 275 -10.44 7.87 -7.61
C ALA A 275 -10.74 7.21 -6.24
N ALA A 276 -11.41 6.06 -6.27
CA ALA A 276 -11.67 5.24 -5.08
C ALA A 276 -10.78 3.99 -5.08
N THR A 277 -10.03 3.79 -4.00
CA THR A 277 -9.16 2.62 -3.83
C THR A 277 -9.26 2.12 -2.38
N PRO A 278 -9.07 0.82 -2.12
CA PRO A 278 -9.06 0.27 -0.76
C PRO A 278 -7.78 0.60 0.02
N MET A 279 -6.96 1.53 -0.45
CA MET A 279 -5.66 1.86 0.11
C MET A 279 -5.74 2.96 1.17
N GLY A 280 -6.91 3.57 1.39
CA GLY A 280 -7.10 4.63 2.39
C GLY A 280 -6.39 5.95 2.04
N LEU A 281 -6.22 6.20 0.74
CA LEU A 281 -5.53 7.35 0.16
C LEU A 281 -6.43 8.59 0.22
N ASN A 282 -5.92 9.71 0.75
CA ASN A 282 -6.51 11.04 0.58
C ASN A 282 -5.68 11.86 -0.43
N ARG A 283 -6.34 12.66 -1.28
CA ARG A 283 -5.69 13.54 -2.26
C ARG A 283 -6.01 15.03 -2.05
N ASP A 284 -6.69 15.36 -0.96
CA ASP A 284 -7.24 16.70 -0.71
C ASP A 284 -6.16 17.73 -0.34
N ASP A 285 -5.01 17.28 0.19
CA ASP A 285 -3.92 18.13 0.69
C ASP A 285 -2.70 18.11 -0.25
N LEU A 286 -2.90 17.87 -1.54
CA LEU A 286 -1.79 17.83 -2.49
C LEU A 286 -1.39 19.20 -2.99
N ASP A 287 -2.09 20.30 -2.70
CA ASP A 287 -1.74 21.67 -3.09
C ASP A 287 -0.72 22.34 -2.15
N ASP A 288 -0.58 21.82 -0.93
CA ASP A 288 0.44 22.19 0.05
C ASP A 288 1.63 21.22 0.02
N ASP A 289 2.85 21.74 -0.02
CA ASP A 289 4.08 20.95 -0.05
C ASP A 289 4.96 21.12 1.19
N SER A 290 4.45 21.77 2.26
CA SER A 290 5.13 21.87 3.55
C SER A 290 4.75 20.72 4.49
N ALA A 291 5.69 20.28 5.31
CA ALA A 291 5.45 19.26 6.34
C ALA A 291 4.70 19.81 7.56
N HIS A 292 4.62 21.14 7.73
CA HIS A 292 4.08 21.82 8.92
C HIS A 292 4.71 21.34 10.23
N LEU A 293 6.04 21.29 10.26
CA LEU A 293 6.78 21.02 11.48
C LEU A 293 6.83 22.27 12.38
N PRO A 294 6.84 22.10 13.71
CA PRO A 294 6.88 23.19 14.69
C PRO A 294 8.21 23.98 14.68
#